data_AF-A0A1I4CTH4-F1
#
_entry.id   AF-A0A1I4CTH4-F1
#
_cell.length_a   1.000
_cell.length_b   1.000
_cell.length_c   1.000
_cell.angle_alpha   90.00
_cell.angle_beta   90.00
_cell.angle_gamma   90.00
#
_symmetry.space_group_name_H-M   'P 1'
#
loop_
_entity.id
_entity.type
_entity.pdbx_description
1 polymer ?
#
loop_
_entity_poly.entity_id
_entity_poly.type
_entity_poly.pdbx_seq_one_letter_code
_entity_poly.pdbx_strand_id
1 'polypeptide(L)'
;MAGGEKVRAYVPSPLPPVPAVDVGQFLSLYDRARGAVGRLDGVTTILPYTPLFLFMYVRKEALLSSQIEGTQSSLSDLLLFENDELPQVPLDDVTEVSNYVAAIDHGVRRMRDGFPLSLRLLREMHEILLKSGRGASKQPGEFRRSQNWIGGTRTLRPSAARPLNGMPRCIRALPAHR
;
A
#
# COMPACT_ATOMS: atom_id res chain seq x y z
N MET A 1 20.21 8.83 -19.54
CA MET A 1 21.32 9.55 -18.89
C MET A 1 20.72 10.34 -17.75
N ALA A 2 21.15 10.13 -16.50
CA ALA A 2 20.81 11.00 -15.38
C ALA A 2 22.13 11.60 -14.89
N GLY A 3 22.28 12.93 -14.92
CA GLY A 3 23.54 13.58 -14.54
C GLY A 3 24.78 13.16 -15.36
N GLY A 4 24.61 12.71 -16.61
CA GLY A 4 25.72 12.25 -17.45
C GLY A 4 26.02 10.74 -17.38
N GLU A 5 25.39 9.99 -16.47
CA GLU A 5 25.64 8.55 -16.33
C GLU A 5 24.59 7.67 -17.04
N LYS A 6 25.06 6.55 -17.61
CA LYS A 6 24.20 5.49 -18.17
C LYS A 6 23.62 4.64 -17.04
N VAL A 7 22.37 4.92 -16.69
CA VAL A 7 21.61 4.15 -15.70
C VAL A 7 20.72 3.11 -16.37
N ARG A 8 20.64 1.92 -15.77
CA ARG A 8 19.73 0.84 -16.18
C ARG A 8 18.44 0.95 -15.40
N ALA A 9 17.31 0.87 -16.11
CA ALA A 9 15.99 0.86 -15.52
C ALA A 9 15.34 -0.51 -15.68
N TYR A 10 14.68 -0.99 -14.63
CA TYR A 10 13.90 -2.23 -14.71
C TYR A 10 12.60 -1.99 -15.50
N VAL A 11 12.42 -2.67 -16.62
CA VAL A 11 11.18 -2.67 -17.40
C VAL A 11 10.50 -4.03 -17.21
N PRO A 12 9.33 -4.10 -16.56
CA PRO A 12 8.64 -5.36 -16.41
C PRO A 12 8.00 -5.81 -17.71
N SER A 13 7.90 -7.12 -17.85
CA SER A 13 7.11 -7.78 -18.87
C SER A 13 5.64 -7.37 -18.77
N PRO A 14 4.91 -7.28 -19.90
CA PRO A 14 3.48 -6.97 -19.89
C PRO A 14 2.67 -8.04 -19.14
N LEU A 15 1.51 -7.65 -18.61
CA LEU A 15 0.51 -8.58 -18.09
C LEU A 15 -0.54 -8.90 -19.17
N PRO A 16 -1.08 -10.13 -19.20
CA PRO A 16 -0.67 -11.29 -18.41
C PRO A 16 0.71 -11.83 -18.82
N PRO A 17 1.46 -12.47 -17.91
CA PRO A 17 2.77 -13.04 -18.24
C PRO A 17 2.66 -14.16 -19.27
N VAL A 18 3.67 -14.26 -20.13
CA VAL A 18 3.82 -15.33 -21.14
C VAL A 18 5.21 -15.95 -20.96
N PRO A 19 5.32 -17.27 -20.69
CA PRO A 19 4.22 -18.20 -20.41
C PRO A 19 3.45 -17.82 -19.14
N ALA A 20 2.23 -18.34 -19.00
CA ALA A 20 1.43 -18.13 -17.80
C ALA A 20 2.21 -18.62 -16.55
N VAL A 21 1.93 -18.00 -15.40
CA VAL A 21 2.54 -18.40 -14.14
C VAL A 21 2.14 -19.84 -13.83
N ASP A 22 3.13 -20.73 -13.66
CA ASP A 22 2.88 -22.06 -13.14
C ASP A 22 2.52 -21.98 -11.65
N VAL A 23 1.23 -22.13 -11.38
CA VAL A 23 0.66 -22.12 -10.03
C VAL A 23 0.76 -23.48 -9.33
N GLY A 24 1.12 -24.55 -10.06
CA GLY A 24 1.16 -25.92 -9.54
C GLY A 24 2.08 -26.06 -8.33
N GLN A 25 3.28 -25.45 -8.41
CA GLN A 25 4.24 -25.42 -7.32
C GLN A 25 3.75 -24.67 -6.06
N PHE A 26 2.71 -23.84 -6.18
CA PHE A 26 2.15 -23.05 -5.08
C PHE A 26 0.83 -23.61 -4.53
N LEU A 27 0.32 -24.73 -5.06
CA LEU A 27 -0.98 -25.28 -4.66
C LEU A 27 -1.07 -25.54 -3.15
N SER A 28 -0.03 -26.12 -2.56
CA SER A 28 0.00 -26.38 -1.11
C SER A 28 -0.04 -25.10 -0.27
N LEU A 29 0.64 -24.04 -0.72
CA LEU A 29 0.62 -22.72 -0.09
C LEU A 29 -0.74 -22.05 -0.28
N TYR A 30 -1.33 -22.18 -1.46
CA TYR A 30 -2.66 -21.68 -1.78
C TYR A 30 -3.73 -22.30 -0.87
N ASP A 31 -3.73 -23.63 -0.73
CA ASP A 31 -4.69 -24.35 0.11
C ASP A 31 -4.56 -23.95 1.58
N ARG A 32 -3.33 -23.82 2.08
CA ARG A 32 -3.07 -23.33 3.45
C ARG A 32 -3.56 -21.91 3.65
N ALA A 33 -3.31 -21.02 2.70
CA ALA A 33 -3.77 -19.63 2.75
C ALA A 33 -5.30 -19.56 2.73
N ARG A 34 -5.94 -20.29 1.82
CA ARG A 34 -7.40 -20.39 1.72
C ARG A 34 -8.02 -20.95 3.00
N GLY A 35 -7.43 -22.00 3.57
CA GLY A 35 -7.87 -22.56 4.85
C GLY A 35 -7.73 -21.58 6.02
N ALA A 36 -6.67 -20.77 6.04
CA ALA A 36 -6.50 -19.73 7.06
C ALA A 36 -7.54 -18.60 6.93
N VAL A 37 -7.84 -18.16 5.70
CA VAL A 37 -8.90 -17.18 5.42
C VAL A 37 -10.27 -17.74 5.83
N GLY A 38 -10.57 -18.99 5.49
CA GLY A 38 -11.82 -19.64 5.90
C GLY A 38 -11.96 -19.77 7.42
N ARG A 39 -10.87 -20.06 8.14
CA ARG A 39 -10.88 -20.05 9.61
C ARG A 39 -11.15 -18.67 10.18
N LEU A 40 -10.55 -17.62 9.60
CA LEU A 40 -10.81 -16.25 10.02
C LEU A 40 -12.29 -15.89 9.83
N ASP A 41 -12.86 -16.23 8.67
CA ASP A 41 -14.29 -16.04 8.38
C ASP A 41 -15.20 -16.85 9.31
N GLY A 42 -14.77 -18.04 9.73
CA GLY A 42 -15.47 -18.81 10.75
C GLY A 42 -15.45 -18.11 12.12
N VAL A 43 -14.28 -17.61 12.56
CA VAL A 43 -14.12 -16.96 13.88
C VAL A 43 -14.90 -15.64 13.96
N THR A 44 -15.06 -14.90 12.85
CA THR A 44 -15.82 -13.64 12.86
C THR A 44 -17.31 -13.85 13.18
N THR A 45 -17.85 -15.07 13.04
CA THR A 45 -19.24 -15.39 13.40
C THR A 45 -19.50 -15.42 14.92
N ILE A 46 -18.45 -15.61 15.73
CA ILE A 46 -18.52 -15.70 17.20
C ILE A 46 -17.87 -14.50 17.89
N LEU A 47 -17.35 -13.53 17.13
CA LEU A 47 -16.73 -12.33 17.70
C LEU A 47 -17.80 -11.43 18.33
N PRO A 48 -17.65 -11.02 19.59
CA PRO A 48 -18.66 -10.25 20.31
C PRO A 48 -18.89 -8.85 19.72
N TYR A 49 -17.88 -8.24 19.07
CA TYR A 49 -18.04 -6.96 18.38
C TYR A 49 -17.02 -6.78 17.24
N THR A 50 -17.38 -7.27 16.06
CA THR A 50 -16.56 -7.20 14.84
C THR A 50 -16.11 -5.79 14.43
N PRO A 51 -16.93 -4.71 14.59
CA PRO A 51 -16.48 -3.36 14.24
C PRO A 51 -15.27 -2.88 15.04
N LEU A 52 -15.20 -3.14 16.34
CA LEU A 52 -14.02 -2.79 17.16
C LEU A 52 -12.80 -3.64 16.78
N PHE A 53 -13.00 -4.92 16.50
CA PHE A 53 -11.91 -5.78 16.04
C PHE A 53 -11.31 -5.25 14.73
N LEU A 54 -12.16 -4.91 13.75
CA LEU A 54 -11.72 -4.32 12.49
C LEU A 54 -11.05 -2.96 12.69
N PHE A 55 -11.63 -2.11 13.54
CA PHE A 55 -11.07 -0.81 13.90
C PHE A 55 -9.64 -0.92 14.43
N MET A 56 -9.39 -1.88 15.33
CA MET A 56 -8.07 -2.15 15.90
C MET A 56 -7.11 -2.81 14.91
N TYR A 57 -7.61 -3.74 14.09
CA TYR A 57 -6.78 -4.46 13.12
C TYR A 57 -6.27 -3.54 12.00
N VAL A 58 -7.12 -2.65 11.47
CA VAL A 58 -6.69 -1.72 10.42
C VAL A 58 -5.59 -0.79 10.95
N ARG A 59 -5.68 -0.33 12.20
CA ARG A 59 -4.62 0.46 12.85
C ARG A 59 -3.34 -0.32 13.06
N LYS A 60 -3.45 -1.57 13.52
CA LYS A 60 -2.31 -2.44 13.70
C LYS A 60 -1.59 -2.69 12.37
N GLU A 61 -2.32 -2.98 11.30
CA GLU A 61 -1.74 -3.17 9.96
C GLU A 61 -1.11 -1.88 9.42
N ALA A 62 -1.77 -0.74 9.59
CA ALA A 62 -1.23 0.57 9.19
C ALA A 62 0.07 0.89 9.93
N LEU A 63 0.13 0.63 11.24
CA LEU A 63 1.34 0.79 12.05
C LEU A 63 2.46 -0.14 11.57
N LEU A 64 2.18 -1.44 11.40
CA LEU A 64 3.17 -2.41 10.92
C LEU A 64 3.69 -2.05 9.51
N SER A 65 2.80 -1.57 8.64
CA SER A 65 3.17 -1.09 7.30
C SER A 65 4.09 0.12 7.39
N SER A 66 3.78 1.08 8.26
CA SER A 66 4.58 2.28 8.48
C SER A 66 5.96 1.94 9.09
N GLN A 67 6.04 0.94 9.97
CA GLN A 67 7.31 0.46 10.55
C GLN A 67 8.27 -0.12 9.51
N ILE A 68 7.76 -0.78 8.45
CA ILE A 68 8.58 -1.23 7.32
C ILE A 68 9.23 -0.03 6.60
N GLU A 69 8.54 1.11 6.58
CA GLU A 69 9.03 2.37 6.01
C GLU A 69 9.90 3.19 7.00
N GLY A 70 10.09 2.68 8.22
CA GLY A 70 11.02 3.21 9.21
C GLY A 70 10.41 4.07 10.30
N THR A 71 9.08 4.07 10.50
CA THR A 71 8.48 4.71 11.68
C THR A 71 8.78 3.95 12.97
N GLN A 72 8.74 4.64 14.11
CA GLN A 72 9.14 4.11 15.42
C GLN A 72 8.05 4.42 16.46
N SER A 73 6.87 3.84 16.25
CA SER A 73 5.71 4.01 17.13
C SER A 73 5.10 2.65 17.51
N SER A 74 4.48 2.56 18.69
CA SER A 74 3.72 1.38 19.13
C SER A 74 2.21 1.55 18.92
N LEU A 75 1.45 0.46 19.06
CA LEU A 75 -0.02 0.53 18.96
C LEU A 75 -0.62 1.30 20.13
N SER A 76 -0.04 1.19 21.33
CA SER A 76 -0.49 1.92 22.52
C SER A 76 -0.29 3.43 22.33
N ASP A 77 0.85 3.83 21.77
CA ASP A 77 1.17 5.22 21.45
C ASP A 77 0.15 5.85 20.50
N LEU A 78 -0.24 5.11 19.46
CA LEU A 78 -1.26 5.52 18.50
C LEU A 78 -2.62 5.73 19.18
N LEU A 79 -3.06 4.78 20.00
CA LEU A 79 -4.37 4.84 20.65
C LEU A 79 -4.44 5.94 21.71
N LEU A 80 -3.36 6.18 22.45
CA LEU A 80 -3.27 7.28 23.42
C LEU A 80 -3.41 8.62 22.69
N PHE A 81 -2.71 8.80 21.57
CA PHE A 81 -2.84 10.00 20.76
C PHE A 81 -4.26 10.21 20.21
N GLU A 82 -4.90 9.16 19.69
CA GLU A 82 -6.27 9.25 19.18
C GLU A 82 -7.31 9.60 20.26
N ASN A 83 -6.99 9.38 21.55
CA ASN A 83 -7.86 9.68 22.68
C ASN A 83 -7.61 11.08 23.29
N ASP A 84 -6.86 11.96 22.60
CA ASP A 84 -6.39 13.26 23.11
C ASP A 84 -5.58 13.15 24.43
N GLU A 85 -5.10 11.95 24.77
CA GLU A 85 -4.08 11.78 25.79
C GLU A 85 -2.73 12.12 25.16
N LEU A 86 -1.80 12.72 25.91
CA LEU A 86 -0.54 13.23 25.38
C LEU A 86 0.61 12.22 25.52
N PRO A 87 0.84 11.29 24.58
CA PRO A 87 2.11 10.58 24.51
C PRO A 87 3.10 11.44 23.69
N GLN A 88 4.39 11.39 24.03
CA GLN A 88 5.47 12.11 23.33
C GLN A 88 5.84 11.43 21.99
N VAL A 89 4.83 11.06 21.20
CA VAL A 89 5.00 10.32 19.94
C VAL A 89 5.26 11.32 18.82
N PRO A 90 6.13 11.01 17.84
CA PRO A 90 6.27 11.85 16.66
C PRO A 90 4.92 12.03 15.97
N LEU A 91 4.42 13.27 15.90
CA LEU A 91 3.14 13.62 15.26
C LEU A 91 3.06 13.11 13.81
N ASP A 92 4.19 13.01 13.12
CA ASP A 92 4.28 12.52 11.74
C ASP A 92 3.90 11.04 11.63
N ASP A 93 4.39 10.17 12.53
CA ASP A 93 4.11 8.73 12.50
C ASP A 93 2.60 8.45 12.68
N VAL A 94 1.96 9.18 13.59
CA VAL A 94 0.53 9.02 13.86
C VAL A 94 -0.33 9.57 12.73
N THR A 95 0.09 10.69 12.14
CA THR A 95 -0.58 11.29 10.99
C THR A 95 -0.54 10.35 9.79
N GLU A 96 0.57 9.65 9.55
CA GLU A 96 0.69 8.64 8.50
C GLU A 96 -0.27 7.46 8.72
N VAL A 97 -0.37 6.94 9.94
CA VAL A 97 -1.31 5.86 10.26
C VAL A 97 -2.77 6.32 10.09
N SER A 98 -3.09 7.54 10.51
CA SER A 98 -4.43 8.11 10.35
C SER A 98 -4.82 8.26 8.88
N ASN A 99 -3.89 8.75 8.04
CA ASN A 99 -4.09 8.85 6.59
C ASN A 99 -4.27 7.47 5.94
N TYR A 100 -3.53 6.46 6.39
CA TYR A 100 -3.67 5.08 5.92
C TYR A 100 -5.06 4.53 6.20
N VAL A 101 -5.54 4.66 7.44
CA VAL A 101 -6.88 4.23 7.85
C VAL A 101 -7.95 4.92 7.01
N ALA A 102 -7.84 6.24 6.85
CA ALA A 102 -8.77 7.03 6.04
C ALA A 102 -8.78 6.62 4.56
N ALA A 103 -7.61 6.31 3.98
CA ALA A 103 -7.49 5.87 2.59
C ALA A 103 -8.16 4.51 2.37
N ILE A 104 -7.95 3.55 3.28
CA ILE A 104 -8.58 2.22 3.22
C ILE A 104 -10.09 2.32 3.38
N ASP A 105 -10.57 3.07 4.37
CA ASP A 105 -12.01 3.24 4.61
C ASP A 105 -12.70 3.89 3.41
N HIS A 106 -12.06 4.90 2.79
CA HIS A 106 -12.53 5.48 1.52
C HIS A 106 -12.60 4.44 0.41
N GLY A 107 -11.52 3.67 0.19
CA GLY A 107 -11.47 2.65 -0.85
C GLY A 107 -12.56 1.60 -0.71
N VAL A 108 -12.72 1.05 0.49
CA VAL A 108 -13.73 0.02 0.80
C VAL A 108 -15.14 0.57 0.63
N ARG A 109 -15.43 1.77 1.14
CA ARG A 109 -16.74 2.40 1.00
C ARG A 109 -17.10 2.63 -0.46
N ARG A 110 -16.19 3.21 -1.24
CA ARG A 110 -16.39 3.43 -2.69
C ARG A 110 -16.68 2.12 -3.43
N MET A 111 -15.94 1.06 -3.13
CA MET A 111 -16.17 -0.25 -3.75
C MET A 111 -17.53 -0.85 -3.37
N ARG A 112 -17.96 -0.70 -2.11
CA ARG A 112 -19.30 -1.11 -1.66
C ARG A 112 -20.41 -0.32 -2.37
N ASP A 113 -20.16 0.94 -2.70
CA ASP A 113 -21.07 1.80 -3.48
C ASP A 113 -21.06 1.48 -5.00
N GLY A 114 -20.44 0.36 -5.41
CA GLY A 114 -20.42 -0.12 -6.79
C GLY A 114 -19.27 0.45 -7.63
N PHE A 115 -18.32 1.16 -7.03
CA PHE A 115 -17.17 1.68 -7.75
C PHE A 115 -16.15 0.58 -8.08
N PRO A 116 -15.73 0.41 -9.35
CA PRO A 116 -14.79 -0.64 -9.70
C PRO A 116 -13.39 -0.35 -9.19
N LEU A 117 -12.66 -1.41 -8.81
CA LEU A 117 -11.22 -1.33 -8.61
C LEU A 117 -10.58 -0.81 -9.90
N SER A 118 -9.96 0.36 -9.82
CA SER A 118 -9.49 1.09 -10.97
C SER A 118 -8.36 2.03 -10.59
N LEU A 119 -7.62 2.49 -11.59
CA LEU A 119 -6.57 3.50 -11.40
C LEU A 119 -7.09 4.80 -10.78
N ARG A 120 -8.37 5.12 -11.04
CA ARG A 120 -9.02 6.27 -10.42
C ARG A 120 -9.21 6.04 -8.92
N LEU A 121 -9.68 4.87 -8.51
CA LEU A 121 -9.79 4.52 -7.08
C LEU A 121 -8.41 4.58 -6.40
N LEU A 122 -7.39 3.98 -7.03
CA LEU A 122 -6.04 3.97 -6.49
C LEU A 122 -5.47 5.38 -6.33
N ARG A 123 -5.75 6.28 -7.28
CA ARG A 123 -5.38 7.70 -7.17
C ARG A 123 -6.13 8.42 -6.05
N GLU A 124 -7.45 8.23 -5.94
CA GLU A 124 -8.25 8.80 -4.84
C GLU A 124 -7.69 8.37 -3.47
N MET A 125 -7.40 7.08 -3.30
CA MET A 125 -6.81 6.54 -2.07
C MET A 125 -5.39 7.09 -1.82
N HIS A 126 -4.57 7.20 -2.87
CA HIS A 126 -3.20 7.74 -2.78
C HIS A 126 -3.19 9.22 -2.38
N GLU A 127 -4.17 10.01 -2.81
CA GLU A 127 -4.34 11.40 -2.38
C GLU A 127 -4.58 11.50 -0.88
N ILE A 128 -5.46 10.66 -0.35
CA ILE A 128 -5.77 10.60 1.08
C ILE A 128 -4.54 10.12 1.87
N LEU A 129 -3.87 9.07 1.39
CA LEU A 129 -2.69 8.50 2.04
C LEU A 129 -1.55 9.52 2.17
N LEU A 130 -1.33 10.36 1.15
CA LEU A 130 -0.28 11.38 1.12
C LEU A 130 -0.79 12.78 1.49
N LYS A 131 -1.96 12.91 2.12
CA LYS A 131 -2.53 14.23 2.46
C LYS A 131 -1.62 15.06 3.35
N SER A 132 -0.86 14.41 4.22
CA SER A 132 0.07 15.00 5.19
C SER A 132 1.18 14.02 5.54
N GLY A 133 2.19 14.48 6.29
CA GLY A 133 3.34 13.67 6.68
C GLY A 133 4.31 13.43 5.52
N ARG A 134 4.99 12.27 5.54
CA ARG A 134 5.97 11.92 4.52
C ARG A 134 5.30 11.73 3.17
N GLY A 135 5.86 12.39 2.16
CA GLY A 135 5.39 12.23 0.80
C GLY A 135 4.28 13.20 0.37
N ALA A 136 3.82 14.09 1.25
CA ALA A 136 2.82 15.12 0.88
C ALA A 136 3.24 16.00 -0.30
N SER A 137 4.55 16.20 -0.49
CA SER A 137 5.12 16.91 -1.65
C SER A 137 5.34 16.04 -2.89
N LYS A 138 4.94 14.76 -2.87
CA LYS A 138 5.24 13.75 -3.91
C LYS A 138 4.08 13.53 -4.88
N GLN A 139 3.33 14.59 -5.17
CA GLN A 139 2.16 14.59 -6.06
C GLN A 139 1.06 13.63 -5.57
N PRO A 140 0.42 13.93 -4.42
CA PRO A 140 -0.74 13.18 -3.93
C PRO A 140 -1.79 13.03 -5.04
N GLY A 141 -2.40 11.85 -5.13
CA GLY A 141 -3.42 11.56 -6.14
C GLY A 141 -2.92 11.47 -7.58
N GLU A 142 -1.63 11.59 -7.85
CA GLU A 142 -1.07 11.57 -9.21
C GLU A 142 0.01 10.51 -9.40
N PHE A 143 0.11 10.04 -10.64
CA PHE A 143 1.20 9.18 -11.05
C PHE A 143 2.49 9.98 -11.21
N ARG A 144 3.57 9.47 -10.61
CA ARG A 144 4.87 10.13 -10.63
C ARG A 144 5.35 10.37 -12.06
N ARG A 145 5.76 11.61 -12.34
CA ARG A 145 6.34 12.04 -13.63
C ARG A 145 7.87 12.04 -13.65
N SER A 146 8.50 11.67 -12.53
CA SER A 146 9.95 11.58 -12.39
C SER A 146 10.40 10.16 -12.05
N GLN A 147 11.60 9.80 -12.50
CA GLN A 147 12.21 8.48 -12.30
C GLN A 147 12.30 8.12 -10.82
N ASN A 148 11.70 7.00 -10.41
CA ASN A 148 11.88 6.48 -9.06
C ASN A 148 13.20 5.71 -8.96
N TRP A 149 13.83 5.72 -7.78
CA TRP A 149 15.13 5.08 -7.54
C TRP A 149 15.00 4.17 -6.33
N ILE A 150 15.40 2.90 -6.48
CA ILE A 150 15.39 1.91 -5.39
C ILE A 150 16.83 1.65 -4.96
N GLY A 151 17.09 1.65 -3.64
CA GLY A 151 18.41 1.39 -3.05
C GLY A 151 19.15 2.61 -2.47
N GLY A 152 18.54 3.80 -2.49
CA GLY A 152 19.16 5.02 -1.96
C GLY A 152 20.31 5.57 -2.83
N THR A 153 20.81 6.75 -2.48
CA THR A 153 21.90 7.46 -3.19
C THR A 153 23.29 6.87 -2.92
N ARG A 154 23.41 5.87 -2.03
CA ARG A 154 24.69 5.38 -1.50
C ARG A 154 25.03 3.93 -1.88
N THR A 155 24.37 3.38 -2.88
CA THR A 155 24.83 2.15 -3.54
C THR A 155 25.55 2.51 -4.83
N LEU A 156 26.74 1.93 -5.06
CA LEU A 156 27.59 2.13 -6.25
C LEU A 156 26.91 1.82 -7.61
N ARG A 157 25.65 1.38 -7.59
CA ARG A 157 24.77 1.20 -8.76
C ARG A 157 23.31 1.52 -8.39
N PRO A 158 22.89 2.79 -8.41
CA PRO A 158 21.48 3.11 -8.25
C PRO A 158 20.69 2.46 -9.39
N SER A 159 19.71 1.64 -9.03
CA SER A 159 18.79 1.03 -9.99
C SER A 159 17.61 1.97 -10.19
N ALA A 160 17.45 2.46 -11.42
CA ALA A 160 16.26 3.23 -11.76
C ALA A 160 15.04 2.27 -11.77
N ALA A 161 14.05 2.56 -10.94
CA ALA A 161 12.80 1.82 -10.92
C ALA A 161 11.86 2.31 -12.03
N ARG A 162 11.68 1.51 -13.10
CA ARG A 162 10.87 1.77 -14.30
C ARG A 162 11.14 3.09 -15.04
N PRO A 163 11.45 3.07 -16.35
CA PRO A 163 11.47 4.29 -17.14
C PRO A 163 10.05 4.83 -17.31
N LEU A 164 9.91 6.15 -17.15
CA LEU A 164 8.63 6.89 -17.22
C LEU A 164 7.79 6.56 -18.46
N ASN A 165 8.44 6.33 -19.59
CA ASN A 165 7.77 6.06 -20.87
C ASN A 165 7.01 4.71 -20.90
N GLY A 166 7.35 3.75 -20.02
CA GLY A 166 6.69 2.43 -19.94
C GLY A 166 5.58 2.34 -18.89
N MET A 167 5.46 3.35 -18.02
CA MET A 167 4.55 3.34 -16.88
C MET A 167 3.06 3.29 -17.30
N PRO A 168 2.57 4.08 -18.28
CA PRO A 168 1.16 4.06 -18.65
C PRO A 168 0.68 2.71 -19.19
N ARG A 169 1.53 1.97 -19.93
CA ARG A 169 1.19 0.65 -20.48
C ARG A 169 1.09 -0.42 -19.39
N CYS A 170 2.02 -0.43 -18.44
CA CYS A 170 1.99 -1.41 -17.35
C CYS A 170 0.83 -1.17 -16.38
N ILE A 171 0.51 0.10 -16.11
CA ILE A 171 -0.57 0.46 -15.19
C ILE A 171 -1.94 0.15 -15.79
N ARG A 172 -2.13 0.37 -17.10
CA ARG A 172 -3.36 -0.04 -17.81
C ARG A 172 -3.56 -1.55 -17.89
N ALA A 173 -2.51 -2.34 -17.65
CA ALA A 173 -2.56 -3.80 -17.65
C ALA A 173 -2.94 -4.39 -16.27
N LEU A 174 -2.99 -3.58 -15.21
CA LEU A 174 -3.64 -3.96 -13.95
C LEU A 174 -5.16 -3.97 -14.18
N PRO A 175 -5.91 -4.90 -13.53
CA PRO A 175 -7.32 -5.10 -13.84
C PRO A 175 -8.12 -3.82 -13.64
N ALA A 176 -8.42 -3.14 -14.74
CA ALA A 176 -9.64 -2.38 -14.87
C ALA A 176 -10.70 -3.45 -15.19
N HIS A 177 -11.62 -3.70 -14.26
CA HIS A 177 -12.79 -4.50 -14.55
C HIS A 177 -13.37 -4.05 -15.91
N ARG A 178 -13.39 -4.97 -16.88
CA ARG A 178 -14.39 -4.93 -17.95
C ARG A 178 -15.73 -5.35 -17.35
#